data_AF-A0A2E1MVL5-F1
#
_entry.id   AF-A0A2E1MVL5-F1
#
_cell.length_a   1.000
_cell.length_b   1.000
_cell.length_c   1.000
_cell.angle_alpha   90.00
_cell.angle_beta   90.00
_cell.angle_gamma   90.00
#
_symmetry.space_group_name_H-M   'P 1'
#
loop_
_entity.id
_entity.type
_entity.pdbx_description
1 polymer ?
#
loop_
_entity_poly.entity_id
_entity_poly.type
_entity_poly.pdbx_seq_one_letter_code
_entity_poly.pdbx_strand_id
1 'polypeptide(L)'
;MIKKKEIEKFLIDYLVTKEGKGVKKLLDKEHLLDSGIIDSLDLVTLSIEVEKKFKLKINPNSEITLKSFEYFKSAVDYIYHIKSN
;
A
#
# COMPACT_ATOMS: atom_id res chain seq x y z
N MET A 1 15.58 0.77 -11.83
CA MET A 1 15.59 1.14 -10.38
C MET A 1 14.20 1.63 -10.01
N ILE A 2 13.48 0.93 -9.12
CA ILE A 2 12.13 1.36 -8.69
C ILE A 2 12.24 2.69 -7.96
N LYS A 3 11.45 3.68 -8.38
CA LYS A 3 11.33 5.01 -7.76
C LYS A 3 10.17 5.03 -6.78
N LYS A 4 10.30 5.78 -5.67
CA LYS A 4 9.23 5.97 -4.68
C LYS A 4 7.91 6.45 -5.33
N LYS A 5 7.99 7.36 -6.30
CA LYS A 5 6.84 7.83 -7.10
C LYS A 5 6.10 6.72 -7.86
N GLU A 6 6.77 5.64 -8.26
CA GLU A 6 6.12 4.52 -8.96
C GLU A 6 5.29 3.67 -7.99
N ILE A 7 5.75 3.53 -6.74
CA ILE A 7 5.02 2.87 -5.66
C ILE A 7 3.81 3.71 -5.25
N GLU A 8 4.00 5.02 -5.06
CA GLU A 8 2.91 5.97 -4.79
C GLU A 8 1.82 5.86 -5.85
N LYS A 9 2.21 5.93 -7.12
CA LYS A 9 1.26 5.81 -8.23
C LYS A 9 0.54 4.46 -8.21
N PHE A 10 1.26 3.37 -7.99
CA PHE A 10 0.66 2.03 -7.91
C PHE A 10 -0.40 1.93 -6.81
N LEU A 11 -0.09 2.38 -5.59
CA LEU A 11 -1.05 2.34 -4.47
C LEU A 11 -2.24 3.26 -4.72
N ILE A 12 -2.02 4.46 -5.27
CA ILE A 12 -3.12 5.36 -5.66
C ILE A 12 -4.02 4.70 -6.70
N ASP A 13 -3.44 4.10 -7.75
CA ASP A 13 -4.21 3.46 -8.82
C ASP A 13 -5.03 2.27 -8.27
N TYR A 14 -4.45 1.48 -7.36
CA TYR A 14 -5.17 0.40 -6.67
C TYR A 14 -6.36 0.93 -5.86
N LEU A 15 -6.13 1.91 -4.98
CA LEU A 15 -7.17 2.46 -4.11
C LEU A 15 -8.27 3.18 -4.91
N VAL A 16 -7.90 3.89 -5.99
CA VAL A 16 -8.87 4.53 -6.89
C VAL A 16 -9.71 3.49 -7.65
N THR A 17 -9.15 2.34 -7.98
CA THR A 17 -9.89 1.25 -8.62
C THR A 17 -10.93 0.65 -7.68
N LYS A 18 -10.61 0.56 -6.39
CA LYS A 18 -11.50 0.03 -5.34
C LYS A 18 -12.56 1.04 -4.89
N GLU A 19 -12.13 2.20 -4.42
CA GLU A 19 -12.96 3.22 -3.73
C GLU A 19 -13.42 4.36 -4.65
N GLY A 20 -12.90 4.42 -5.89
CA GLY A 20 -13.13 5.52 -6.81
C GLY A 20 -12.21 6.73 -6.57
N LYS A 21 -12.36 7.77 -7.41
CA LYS A 21 -11.47 8.93 -7.42
C LYS A 21 -11.51 9.77 -6.12
N GLY A 22 -12.56 9.63 -5.32
CA GLY A 22 -12.75 10.38 -4.07
C GLY A 22 -11.70 10.09 -3.00
N VAL A 23 -11.17 8.86 -2.99
CA VAL A 23 -10.21 8.38 -1.97
C VAL A 23 -8.93 9.21 -1.92
N LYS A 24 -8.54 9.85 -3.03
CA LYS A 24 -7.34 10.70 -3.09
C LYS A 24 -7.35 11.84 -2.07
N LYS A 25 -8.53 12.31 -1.67
CA LYS A 25 -8.67 13.39 -0.66
C LYS A 25 -8.51 12.89 0.78
N LEU A 26 -8.54 11.57 0.97
CA LEU A 26 -8.51 10.90 2.27
C LEU A 26 -7.12 10.31 2.60
N LEU A 27 -6.28 10.04 1.60
CA LEU A 27 -4.97 9.38 1.77
C LEU A 27 -4.02 10.08 2.75
N ASP A 28 -4.09 11.41 2.84
CA ASP A 28 -3.22 12.19 3.73
C ASP A 28 -3.82 12.42 5.13
N LYS A 29 -5.06 11.97 5.37
CA LYS A 29 -5.84 12.33 6.56
C LYS A 29 -6.31 11.12 7.36
N GLU A 30 -6.59 10.02 6.68
CA GLU A 30 -7.24 8.87 7.27
C GLU A 30 -6.25 7.75 7.57
N HIS A 31 -6.58 6.99 8.61
CA HIS A 31 -5.97 5.72 8.92
C HIS A 31 -6.65 4.63 8.07
N LEU A 32 -5.96 4.07 7.09
CA LEU A 32 -6.53 3.27 6.00
C LEU A 32 -7.22 1.99 6.47
N LEU A 33 -6.70 1.36 7.53
CA LEU A 33 -7.28 0.14 8.11
C LEU A 33 -8.55 0.46 8.89
N ASP A 34 -8.45 1.33 9.89
CA ASP A 34 -9.59 1.82 10.69
C ASP A 34 -10.73 2.42 9.86
N SER A 35 -10.41 3.13 8.77
CA SER A 35 -11.42 3.71 7.88
C SER A 35 -12.07 2.68 6.94
N GLY A 36 -11.57 1.44 6.91
CA GLY A 36 -12.02 0.39 5.99
C GLY A 36 -11.61 0.60 4.52
N ILE A 37 -10.71 1.55 4.25
CA ILE A 37 -10.19 1.79 2.88
C ILE A 37 -9.34 0.60 2.44
N ILE A 38 -8.61 -0.01 3.37
CA ILE A 38 -7.88 -1.26 3.20
C ILE A 38 -8.35 -2.23 4.29
N ASP A 39 -8.65 -3.46 3.90
CA ASP A 39 -8.88 -4.57 4.83
C ASP A 39 -7.81 -5.67 4.71
N SER A 40 -7.95 -6.75 5.48
CA SER A 40 -7.00 -7.87 5.47
C SER A 40 -6.90 -8.58 4.11
N LEU A 41 -8.00 -8.66 3.35
CA LEU A 41 -8.00 -9.29 2.02
C LEU A 41 -7.33 -8.39 0.99
N ASP A 42 -7.49 -7.07 1.14
CA ASP A 42 -6.77 -6.09 0.33
C ASP A 42 -5.26 -6.19 0.57
N LEU A 43 -4.80 -6.36 1.81
CA LEU A 43 -3.37 -6.54 2.10
C LEU A 43 -2.79 -7.80 1.46
N VAL A 44 -3.54 -8.91 1.47
CA VAL A 44 -3.14 -10.13 0.76
C VAL A 44 -3.04 -9.86 -0.74
N THR A 45 -4.04 -9.20 -1.32
CA THR A 45 -4.07 -8.87 -2.75
C THR A 45 -2.92 -7.92 -3.14
N LEU A 46 -2.72 -6.85 -2.37
CA LEU A 46 -1.64 -5.88 -2.54
C LEU A 46 -0.28 -6.55 -2.46
N SER A 47 -0.07 -7.49 -1.53
CA SER A 47 1.20 -8.22 -1.43
C SER A 47 1.52 -8.99 -2.72
N ILE A 48 0.52 -9.64 -3.32
CA ILE A 48 0.65 -10.38 -4.58
C ILE A 48 0.94 -9.42 -5.74
N GLU A 49 0.21 -8.30 -5.82
CA GLU A 49 0.38 -7.31 -6.88
C GLU A 49 1.74 -6.58 -6.79
N VAL A 50 2.21 -6.29 -5.57
CA VAL A 50 3.56 -5.74 -5.33
C VAL A 50 4.63 -6.73 -5.76
N GLU A 51 4.48 -8.03 -5.44
CA GLU A 51 5.42 -9.06 -5.90
C GLU A 51 5.45 -9.16 -7.41
N LYS A 52 4.29 -9.18 -8.09
CA LYS A 52 4.22 -9.23 -9.55
C LYS A 52 4.91 -8.03 -10.20
N LYS A 53 4.59 -6.82 -9.73
CA LYS A 53 5.00 -5.55 -10.35
C LYS A 53 6.43 -5.14 -10.02
N PHE A 54 6.83 -5.31 -8.76
CA PHE A 54 8.10 -4.82 -8.24
C PHE A 54 9.09 -5.92 -7.89
N LYS A 55 8.69 -7.20 -7.95
CA LYS A 55 9.49 -8.35 -7.51
C LYS A 55 9.89 -8.28 -6.03
N LEU A 56 9.05 -7.64 -5.22
CA LEU A 56 9.22 -7.49 -3.77
C LEU A 56 8.22 -8.38 -3.03
N LYS A 57 8.68 -9.20 -2.09
CA LYS A 57 7.82 -10.03 -1.26
C LYS A 57 7.43 -9.27 0.01
N ILE A 58 6.14 -9.25 0.30
CA ILE A 58 5.58 -8.67 1.52
C ILE A 58 4.80 -9.77 2.23
N ASN A 59 5.02 -9.92 3.54
CA ASN A 59 4.14 -10.76 4.35
C ASN A 59 2.90 -9.94 4.75
N PRO A 60 1.70 -10.21 4.21
CA PRO A 60 0.52 -9.40 4.48
C PRO A 60 0.04 -9.48 5.94
N ASN A 61 0.44 -10.53 6.67
CA ASN A 61 -0.01 -10.81 8.03
C ASN A 61 1.03 -10.42 9.10
N SER A 62 2.17 -9.85 8.71
CA SER A 62 3.16 -9.42 9.70
C SER A 62 2.71 -8.13 10.38
N GLU A 63 3.02 -8.01 11.67
CA GLU A 63 2.73 -6.80 12.45
C GLU A 63 3.32 -5.55 11.81
N ILE A 64 4.53 -5.66 11.23
CA ILE A 64 5.17 -4.53 10.54
C ILE A 64 4.42 -4.12 9.27
N THR A 65 3.89 -5.08 8.50
CA THR A 65 3.07 -4.75 7.32
C THR A 65 1.78 -4.07 7.77
N LEU A 66 1.08 -4.63 8.75
CA LEU A 66 -0.17 -4.06 9.27
C LEU A 66 0.03 -2.61 9.71
N LYS A 67 1.03 -2.36 10.57
CA LYS A 67 1.38 -1.00 11.02
C LYS A 67 1.79 -0.08 9.88
N SER A 68 2.54 -0.58 8.90
CA SER A 68 2.97 0.24 7.78
C SER A 68 1.81 0.65 6.88
N PHE A 69 0.76 -0.16 6.79
CA PHE A 69 -0.42 0.13 5.96
C PHE A 69 -1.50 0.94 6.69
N GLU A 70 -1.29 1.33 7.94
CA GLU A 70 -2.14 2.27 8.67
C GLU A 70 -2.25 3.61 7.96
N TYR A 71 -1.16 4.11 7.37
CA TYR A 71 -1.14 5.40 6.67
C TYR A 71 -0.53 5.26 5.28
N PHE A 72 -1.07 6.02 4.33
CA PHE A 72 -0.64 5.94 2.93
C PHE A 72 0.87 6.17 2.75
N LYS A 73 1.41 7.21 3.39
CA LYS A 73 2.84 7.53 3.30
C LYS A 73 3.72 6.42 3.89
N SER A 74 3.30 5.86 5.03
CA SER A 74 3.99 4.74 5.68
C SER A 74 4.00 3.50 4.78
N ALA A 75 2.90 3.21 4.09
CA ALA A 75 2.80 2.07 3.17
C ALA A 75 3.77 2.23 1.99
N VAL A 76 3.84 3.42 1.42
CA VAL A 76 4.79 3.76 0.35
C VAL A 76 6.23 3.58 0.82
N ASP A 77 6.56 4.12 2.00
CA ASP A 77 7.90 4.05 2.56
C ASP A 77 8.31 2.60 2.86
N TYR A 78 7.42 1.82 3.44
CA TYR A 78 7.65 0.40 3.70
C TYR A 78 8.00 -0.38 2.43
N ILE A 79 7.18 -0.27 1.38
CA ILE A 79 7.45 -0.95 0.10
C ILE A 79 8.78 -0.46 -0.51
N TYR A 80 9.08 0.84 -0.42
CA TYR A 80 10.31 1.40 -0.94
C TYR A 80 11.56 0.90 -0.21
N HIS A 81 11.47 0.71 1.12
CA HIS A 81 12.58 0.24 1.94
C HIS A 81 12.81 -1.27 1.88
N ILE A 82 11.79 -2.09 1.65
CA ILE A 82 11.95 -3.54 1.45
C ILE A 82 12.89 -3.86 0.29
N LYS A 83 12.90 -3.02 -0.75
CA LYS A 83 13.83 -3.11 -1.89
C LYS A 83 15.31 -2.92 -1.49
N SER A 84 15.58 -2.22 -0.40
CA SER A 84 16.95 -1.81 -0.02
C SER A 84 17.67 -2.84 0.85
N ASN A 85 17.03 -3.99 1.12
CA ASN A 85 17.63 -5.18 1.72
C ASN A 85 17.71 -6.29 0.66
#